data_AF-A0A4U9R472-F1
#
_entry.id   AF-A0A4U9R472-F1
#
_cell.length_a   1.000
_cell.length_b   1.000
_cell.length_c   1.000
_cell.angle_alpha   90.00
_cell.angle_beta   90.00
_cell.angle_gamma   90.00
#
_symmetry.space_group_name_H-M   'P 1'
#
loop_
_entity.id
_entity.type
_entity.pdbx_description
1 polymer ?
#
loop_
_entity_poly.entity_id
_entity_poly.type
_entity_poly.pdbx_seq_one_letter_code
_entity_poly.pdbx_strand_id
1 'polypeptide(L)'
;MHTTPNLSEKELMQDLLTTEKQVIGAYSVGITETSCPNLRNVLVNNFTKEQNIQYKVFDAMKQKGWYPTKDAQTADVQQVKSQATQMLNDLK
;
A
#
# COMPACT_ATOMS: atom_id res chain seq x y z
N MET A 1 -19.25 -9.46 -32.95
CA MET A 1 -17.82 -9.28 -32.63
C MET A 1 -17.73 -8.73 -31.22
N HIS A 2 -17.29 -9.53 -30.24
CA HIS A 2 -17.04 -9.02 -28.90
C HIS A 2 -15.70 -8.27 -28.93
N THR A 3 -15.76 -6.95 -29.00
CA THR A 3 -14.59 -6.09 -28.85
C THR A 3 -14.21 -6.10 -27.38
N THR A 4 -13.21 -6.89 -27.00
CA THR A 4 -12.56 -6.73 -25.71
C THR A 4 -12.03 -5.29 -25.64
N PRO A 5 -12.34 -4.49 -24.61
CA PRO A 5 -11.79 -3.15 -24.48
C PRO A 5 -10.26 -3.26 -24.43
N ASN A 6 -9.56 -2.64 -25.38
CA ASN A 6 -8.11 -2.50 -25.29
C ASN A 6 -7.81 -1.41 -24.27
N LEU A 7 -7.58 -1.82 -23.02
CA LEU A 7 -7.12 -0.93 -21.96
C LEU A 7 -5.77 -0.33 -22.33
N SER A 8 -5.59 0.96 -22.05
CA SER A 8 -4.29 1.62 -22.14
C SER A 8 -3.33 1.07 -21.07
N GLU A 9 -2.02 1.23 -21.30
CA GLU A 9 -1.01 0.86 -20.29
C GLU A 9 -1.26 1.58 -18.95
N LYS A 10 -1.71 2.84 -18.98
CA LYS A 10 -2.05 3.59 -17.76
C LYS A 10 -3.24 2.99 -17.01
N GLU A 11 -4.28 2.56 -17.72
CA GLU A 11 -5.45 1.92 -17.12
C GLU A 11 -5.08 0.54 -16.53
N LEU A 12 -4.27 -0.25 -17.25
CA LEU A 12 -3.75 -1.52 -16.75
C LEU A 12 -2.89 -1.33 -15.48
N MET A 13 -2.02 -0.33 -15.46
CA MET A 13 -1.20 -0.02 -14.28
C MET A 13 -2.06 0.46 -13.11
N GLN A 14 -3.13 1.22 -13.37
CA GLN A 14 -4.08 1.65 -12.35
C GLN A 14 -4.89 0.49 -11.78
N ASP A 15 -5.31 -0.44 -12.63
CA ASP A 15 -5.99 -1.68 -12.22
C ASP A 15 -5.07 -2.54 -11.33
N LEU A 16 -3.82 -2.74 -11.76
CA LEU A 16 -2.80 -3.44 -10.99
C LEU A 16 -2.57 -2.76 -9.63
N LEU A 17 -2.37 -1.44 -9.60
CA LEU A 17 -2.17 -0.69 -8.37
C LEU A 17 -3.37 -0.83 -7.40
N THR A 18 -4.59 -0.87 -7.94
CA THR A 18 -5.82 -1.02 -7.15
C THR A 18 -5.94 -2.44 -6.59
N THR A 19 -5.65 -3.44 -7.41
CA THR A 19 -5.64 -4.86 -7.03
C THR A 19 -4.64 -5.09 -5.89
N GLU A 20 -3.41 -4.62 -6.04
CA GLU A 20 -2.37 -4.74 -5.02
C GLU A 20 -2.79 -4.11 -3.68
N LYS A 21 -3.43 -2.92 -3.70
CA LYS A 21 -3.97 -2.28 -2.48
C LYS A 21 -5.02 -3.15 -1.80
N GLN A 22 -5.92 -3.78 -2.56
CA GLN A 22 -6.94 -4.67 -2.01
C GLN A 22 -6.31 -5.92 -1.39
N VAL A 23 -5.36 -6.54 -2.08
CA VAL A 23 -4.65 -7.74 -1.61
C VAL A 23 -3.88 -7.45 -0.31
N ILE A 24 -3.15 -6.34 -0.25
CA ILE A 24 -2.43 -5.88 0.95
C ILE A 24 -3.42 -5.65 2.12
N GLY A 25 -4.58 -5.05 1.85
CA GLY A 25 -5.65 -4.87 2.84
C GLY A 25 -6.16 -6.20 3.39
N ALA A 26 -6.45 -7.17 2.52
CA ALA A 26 -6.91 -8.50 2.91
C ALA A 26 -5.87 -9.26 3.76
N TYR A 27 -4.60 -9.19 3.39
CA TYR A 27 -3.52 -9.76 4.20
C TYR A 27 -3.43 -9.12 5.58
N SER A 28 -3.59 -7.79 5.68
CA SER A 28 -3.54 -7.08 6.96
C SER A 28 -4.60 -7.63 7.93
N VAL A 29 -5.84 -7.77 7.47
CA VAL A 29 -6.94 -8.38 8.24
C VAL A 29 -6.61 -9.81 8.65
N GLY A 30 -6.17 -10.65 7.70
CA GLY A 30 -5.83 -12.04 7.98
C GLY A 30 -4.69 -12.21 8.99
N ILE A 31 -3.66 -11.35 8.94
CA ILE A 31 -2.53 -11.36 9.87
C ILE A 31 -2.96 -10.99 11.29
N THR A 32 -3.92 -10.06 11.43
CA THR A 32 -4.40 -9.60 12.75
C THR A 32 -5.42 -10.54 13.37
N GLU A 33 -6.14 -11.33 12.56
CA GLU A 33 -7.24 -12.17 13.04
C GLU A 33 -6.90 -13.67 13.11
N THR A 34 -5.76 -14.10 12.55
CA THR A 34 -5.37 -15.53 12.62
C THR A 34 -4.78 -15.92 13.98
N SER A 35 -5.28 -17.03 14.54
CA SER A 35 -4.75 -17.62 15.78
C SER A 35 -3.62 -18.64 15.54
N CYS A 36 -3.36 -19.04 14.29
CA CYS A 36 -2.36 -20.04 13.95
C CYS A 36 -1.01 -19.38 13.62
N PRO A 37 0.06 -19.58 14.43
CA PRO A 37 1.34 -18.91 14.21
C PRO A 37 1.99 -19.23 12.86
N ASN A 38 1.88 -20.49 12.41
CA ASN A 38 2.46 -20.90 11.13
C ASN A 38 1.73 -20.23 9.96
N LEU A 39 0.40 -20.13 10.02
CA LEU A 39 -0.38 -19.41 9.02
C LEU A 39 -0.04 -17.92 9.05
N ARG A 40 0.06 -17.32 10.25
CA ARG A 40 0.45 -15.91 10.40
C ARG A 40 1.78 -15.62 9.71
N ASN A 41 2.78 -16.47 9.89
CA ASN A 41 4.09 -16.31 9.26
C ASN A 41 4.00 -16.39 7.73
N VAL A 42 3.20 -17.31 7.19
CA VAL A 42 2.95 -17.40 5.74
C VAL A 42 2.29 -16.12 5.22
N LEU A 43 1.27 -15.62 5.91
CA LEU A 43 0.57 -14.39 5.52
C LEU A 43 1.51 -13.17 5.57
N VAL A 44 2.33 -13.02 6.62
CA VAL A 44 3.32 -11.93 6.72
C VAL A 44 4.36 -12.00 5.59
N ASN A 45 4.84 -13.20 5.25
CA ASN A 45 5.78 -13.38 4.16
C ASN A 45 5.18 -12.99 2.81
N ASN A 46 3.92 -13.35 2.55
CA ASN A 46 3.25 -12.98 1.30
C ASN A 46 2.90 -11.49 1.29
N PHE A 47 2.38 -10.95 2.38
CA PHE A 47 2.14 -9.51 2.54
C PHE A 47 3.36 -8.68 2.20
N THR A 48 4.54 -9.08 2.68
CA THR A 48 5.80 -8.40 2.37
C THR A 48 6.13 -8.44 0.87
N LYS A 49 5.83 -9.55 0.17
CA LYS A 49 6.03 -9.66 -1.28
C LYS A 49 5.09 -8.73 -2.04
N GLU A 50 3.79 -8.74 -1.71
CA GLU A 50 2.80 -7.88 -2.36
C GLU A 50 3.11 -6.39 -2.13
N GLN A 51 3.51 -5.99 -0.91
CA GLN A 51 3.97 -4.63 -0.65
C GLN A 51 5.13 -4.20 -1.56
N ASN A 52 6.10 -5.10 -1.81
CA ASN A 52 7.20 -4.82 -2.72
C ASN A 52 6.73 -4.72 -4.18
N ILE A 53 5.76 -5.53 -4.60
CA ILE A 53 5.17 -5.46 -5.95
C ILE A 53 4.41 -4.14 -6.10
N GLN A 54 3.50 -3.83 -5.18
CA GLN A 54 2.76 -2.58 -5.14
C GLN A 54 3.67 -1.36 -5.21
N TYR A 55 4.79 -1.37 -4.48
CA TYR A 55 5.76 -0.28 -4.51
C TYR A 55 6.40 -0.10 -5.88
N LYS A 56 6.77 -1.20 -6.57
CA LYS A 56 7.30 -1.14 -7.94
C LYS A 56 6.28 -0.59 -8.93
N VAL A 57 5.00 -0.97 -8.79
CA VAL A 57 3.91 -0.46 -9.63
C VAL A 57 3.74 1.04 -9.41
N PHE A 58 3.68 1.48 -8.15
CA PHE A 58 3.61 2.89 -7.80
C PHE A 58 4.81 3.68 -8.36
N ASP A 59 6.03 3.19 -8.19
CA ASP A 59 7.24 3.87 -8.65
C ASP A 59 7.26 3.98 -10.18
N ALA A 60 6.91 2.91 -10.90
CA ALA A 60 6.78 2.93 -12.35
C ALA A 60 5.72 3.95 -12.83
N MET A 61 4.55 4.02 -12.17
CA MET A 61 3.52 5.01 -12.47
C MET A 61 4.00 6.44 -12.17
N LYS A 62 4.75 6.63 -11.07
CA LYS A 62 5.34 7.93 -10.70
C LYS A 62 6.35 8.39 -11.76
N GLN A 63 7.27 7.52 -12.17
CA GLN A 63 8.27 7.81 -13.21
C GLN A 63 7.64 8.19 -14.55
N LYS A 64 6.49 7.58 -14.89
CA LYS A 64 5.70 7.90 -16.09
C LYS A 64 4.80 9.14 -15.93
N GLY A 65 4.79 9.79 -14.77
CA GLY A 65 3.92 10.94 -14.48
C GLY A 65 2.44 10.60 -14.33
N TRP A 66 2.10 9.31 -14.16
CA TRP A 66 0.72 8.83 -14.04
C TRP A 66 0.21 8.85 -12.60
N TYR A 67 1.11 8.95 -11.62
CA TYR A 67 0.77 9.07 -10.21
C TYR A 67 1.47 10.31 -9.60
N PRO A 68 0.82 11.49 -9.61
CA PRO A 68 1.40 12.69 -9.05
C PRO A 68 1.50 12.57 -7.52
N THR A 69 2.65 12.96 -6.98
CA THR A 69 2.89 13.04 -5.53
C THR A 69 3.35 14.45 -5.19
N LYS A 70 2.97 14.92 -4.00
CA LYS A 70 3.45 16.17 -3.44
C LYS A 70 4.09 15.87 -2.10
N ASP A 71 5.25 16.47 -1.86
CA ASP A 71 5.86 16.40 -0.54
C ASP A 71 4.98 17.18 0.45
N ALA A 72 4.85 16.65 1.65
CA ALA A 72 4.20 17.36 2.74
C ALA A 72 5.07 18.53 3.20
N GLN A 73 4.45 19.61 3.71
CA GLN A 73 5.22 20.71 4.28
C GLN A 73 5.96 20.24 5.53
N THR A 74 7.20 20.69 5.72
CA THR A 74 8.02 20.28 6.86
C THR A 74 7.34 20.60 8.20
N ALA A 75 6.60 21.71 8.29
CA ALA A 75 5.83 22.07 9.47
C ALA A 75 4.79 21.01 9.83
N ASP A 76 4.02 20.53 8.85
CA ASP A 76 3.01 19.47 9.05
C ASP A 76 3.66 18.17 9.53
N VAL A 77 4.79 17.79 8.94
CA VAL A 77 5.54 16.60 9.34
C VAL A 77 6.00 16.69 10.80
N GLN A 78 6.56 17.84 11.20
CA GLN A 78 7.01 18.06 12.59
C GLN A 78 5.84 18.09 13.57
N GLN A 79 4.71 18.68 13.18
CA GLN A 79 3.50 18.70 13.99
C GLN A 79 2.99 17.28 14.26
N VAL A 80 2.82 16.47 13.22
CA VAL A 80 2.34 15.08 13.36
C VAL A 80 3.33 14.23 14.18
N LYS A 81 4.64 14.42 13.98
CA LYS A 81 5.67 13.74 14.78
C LYS A 81 5.56 14.07 16.27
N SER A 82 5.34 15.35 16.60
CA SER A 82 5.18 15.81 17.98
C SER A 82 3.90 15.24 18.61
N GLN A 83 2.78 15.27 17.88
CA GLN A 83 1.51 14.68 18.30
C GLN A 83 1.63 13.17 18.56
N ALA A 84 2.27 12.42 17.67
CA ALA A 84 2.48 10.99 17.83
C ALA A 84 3.35 10.67 19.06
N THR A 85 4.37 11.49 19.34
CA THR A 85 5.21 11.35 20.53
C THR A 85 4.42 11.63 21.81
N GLN A 86 3.54 12.64 21.79
CA GLN A 86 2.66 12.93 22.92
C GLN A 86 1.71 11.75 23.20
N MET A 87 1.02 11.24 22.17
CA MET A 87 0.15 10.08 22.29
C MET A 87 0.86 8.86 22.88
N LEU A 88 2.12 8.62 22.50
CA LEU A 88 2.92 7.53 23.06
C LEU A 88 3.21 7.72 24.56
N ASN A 89 3.42 8.96 25.00
CA ASN A 89 3.66 9.24 26.42
C ASN A 89 2.38 9.10 27.25
N ASP A 90 1.22 9.45 26.69
CA ASP A 90 -0.08 9.33 27.36
C ASP A 90 -0.51 7.85 27.56
N LEU A 91 0.09 6.91 26.82
CA LEU A 91 -0.15 5.47 26.94
C LEU A 91 0.73 4.77 27.99
N LYS A 92 1.75 5.45 28.54
CA LYS A 92 2.66 4.92 29.55
C LYS A 92 2.15 5.22 30.95
#